data_AF-A0AAV7BES4-F1
#
_entry.id   AF-A0AAV7BES4-F1
#
_cell.length_a   1.000
_cell.length_b   1.000
_cell.length_c   1.000
_cell.angle_alpha   90.00
_cell.angle_beta   90.00
_cell.angle_gamma   90.00
#
_symmetry.space_group_name_H-M   'P 1'
#
loop_
_entity.id
_entity.type
_entity.pdbx_description
1 polymer ?
#
loop_
_entity_poly.entity_id
_entity_poly.type
_entity_poly.pdbx_seq_one_letter_code
_entity_poly.pdbx_strand_id
1 'polypeptide(L)'
;MYFRGPAVGLTFCTLYLAFYFTNKYVLSILKFTFPTLFQGWQTLVGGVLLHICWKLGWVEINCSSRADIVSWLPASAFFVGIIYAGSRGLSRLPIPIFLTLHNASEVVTYLIQRIFYREQSSYIRLCSVALLLVSAGCLPIHDQQFDVDGYFWALIHLICSGCYKVFQKSHKSSLLSDLDQQYINYFFRTVCWLEHSQLKLFLRTPRSEASFESTFSAFEVFYFWPLLHILLATSSVPWNFLSSIFIHFTVAVVPVVFLVSC
;
A
#
# COMPACT_ATOMS: atom_id res chain seq x y z
N MET A 1 -22.28 10.12 19.67
CA MET A 1 -21.96 9.28 18.49
C MET A 1 -21.48 10.05 17.26
N TYR A 2 -21.64 11.38 17.16
CA TYR A 2 -21.28 12.17 15.96
C TYR A 2 -19.77 12.36 15.72
N PHE A 3 -18.95 12.33 16.78
CA PHE A 3 -17.49 12.52 16.69
C PHE A 3 -16.70 11.28 16.22
N ARG A 4 -17.32 10.10 16.12
CA ARG A 4 -16.60 8.87 15.75
C ARG A 4 -16.16 8.90 14.29
N GLY A 5 -16.98 9.40 13.36
CA GLY A 5 -16.63 9.47 11.93
C GLY A 5 -15.45 10.41 11.62
N PRO A 6 -15.46 11.67 12.10
CA PRO A 6 -14.36 12.60 11.87
C PRO A 6 -13.04 12.18 12.52
N ALA A 7 -13.07 11.67 13.75
CA ALA A 7 -11.86 11.22 14.45
C ALA A 7 -11.20 10.03 13.74
N VAL A 8 -12.02 9.11 13.25
CA VAL A 8 -11.63 7.96 12.42
C VAL A 8 -10.97 8.42 11.12
N GLY A 9 -11.58 9.37 10.40
CA GLY A 9 -10.99 9.94 9.18
C GLY A 9 -9.66 10.67 9.42
N LEU A 10 -9.56 11.47 10.48
CA LEU A 10 -8.33 12.16 10.87
C LEU A 10 -7.21 11.18 11.24
N THR A 11 -7.55 10.13 11.96
CA THR A 11 -6.60 9.06 12.31
C THR A 11 -6.07 8.40 11.04
N PHE A 12 -6.95 8.04 10.11
CA PHE A 12 -6.55 7.48 8.82
C PHE A 12 -5.62 8.44 8.04
N CYS A 13 -5.98 9.71 7.89
CA CYS A 13 -5.16 10.68 7.18
C CYS A 13 -3.77 10.87 7.82
N THR A 14 -3.71 10.94 9.15
CA THR A 14 -2.45 11.10 9.89
C THR A 14 -1.53 9.91 9.66
N LEU A 15 -2.08 8.69 9.75
CA LEU A 15 -1.33 7.46 9.53
C LEU A 15 -0.91 7.31 8.07
N TYR A 16 -1.79 7.67 7.13
CA TYR A 16 -1.48 7.70 5.71
C TYR A 16 -0.37 8.72 5.38
N LEU A 17 -0.35 9.89 5.99
CA LEU A 17 0.72 10.86 5.75
C LEU A 17 2.04 10.40 6.35
N ALA A 18 2.00 9.96 7.62
CA ALA A 18 3.15 9.33 8.26
C ALA A 18 3.75 8.28 7.32
N PHE A 19 2.88 7.54 6.60
CA PHE A 19 3.31 6.52 5.67
C PHE A 19 4.26 6.97 4.58
N TYR A 20 3.85 7.97 3.85
CA TYR A 20 4.66 8.44 2.75
C TYR A 20 5.94 9.11 3.24
N PHE A 21 5.87 9.87 4.34
CA PHE A 21 7.07 10.44 4.96
C PHE A 21 8.05 9.35 5.39
N THR A 22 7.52 8.29 5.98
CA THR A 22 8.27 7.13 6.39
C THR A 22 9.06 6.49 5.28
N ASN A 23 8.37 6.16 4.19
CA ASN A 23 8.98 5.45 3.08
C ASN A 23 9.92 6.37 2.32
N LYS A 24 9.55 7.64 2.17
CA LYS A 24 10.43 8.63 1.55
C LYS A 24 11.74 8.74 2.33
N TYR A 25 11.70 8.79 3.65
CA TYR A 25 12.90 8.86 4.48
C TYR A 25 13.79 7.62 4.31
N VAL A 26 13.22 6.41 4.44
CA VAL A 26 13.97 5.15 4.30
C VAL A 26 14.57 5.00 2.88
N LEU A 27 13.80 5.34 1.86
CA LEU A 27 14.20 5.14 0.46
C LEU A 27 15.14 6.24 -0.06
N SER A 28 14.95 7.49 0.37
CA SER A 28 15.66 8.65 -0.17
C SER A 28 16.81 9.14 0.71
N ILE A 29 16.65 9.12 2.05
CA ILE A 29 17.63 9.67 3.00
C ILE A 29 18.58 8.58 3.47
N LEU A 30 18.03 7.47 3.99
CA LEU A 30 18.84 6.33 4.43
C LEU A 30 19.48 5.58 3.25
N LYS A 31 18.99 5.80 2.02
CA LYS A 31 19.44 5.12 0.79
C LYS A 31 19.57 3.61 1.00
N PHE A 32 18.56 3.01 1.65
CA PHE A 32 18.60 1.60 2.01
C PHE A 32 18.89 0.76 0.77
N THR A 33 19.98 -0.01 0.82
CA THR A 33 20.57 -0.68 -0.35
C THR A 33 19.64 -1.75 -0.95
N PHE A 34 18.65 -2.22 -0.18
CA PHE A 34 17.73 -3.29 -0.58
C PHE A 34 16.24 -2.88 -0.44
N PRO A 35 15.72 -1.94 -1.26
CA PRO A 35 14.35 -1.45 -1.14
C PRO A 35 13.29 -2.56 -1.34
N THR A 36 13.59 -3.57 -2.16
CA THR A 36 12.71 -4.74 -2.36
C THR A 36 12.66 -5.66 -1.14
N LEU A 37 13.73 -5.73 -0.36
CA LEU A 37 13.78 -6.45 0.92
C LEU A 37 12.91 -5.76 1.96
N PHE A 38 13.04 -4.44 2.09
CA PHE A 38 12.23 -3.63 2.98
C PHE A 38 10.72 -3.76 2.68
N GLN A 39 10.33 -3.69 1.41
CA GLN A 39 8.94 -3.91 1.00
C GLN A 39 8.45 -5.34 1.27
N GLY A 40 9.29 -6.34 0.96
CA GLY A 40 8.97 -7.76 1.19
C GLY A 40 8.71 -8.02 2.68
N TRP A 41 9.57 -7.46 3.53
CA TRP A 41 9.41 -7.48 4.98
C TRP A 41 8.09 -6.86 5.44
N GLN A 42 7.74 -5.66 4.97
CA GLN A 42 6.46 -5.00 5.30
C GLN A 42 5.26 -5.90 4.98
N THR A 43 5.26 -6.52 3.79
CA THR A 43 4.17 -7.43 3.40
C THR A 43 4.17 -8.75 4.15
N LEU A 44 5.34 -9.26 4.55
CA LEU A 44 5.47 -10.46 5.38
C LEU A 44 4.88 -10.21 6.76
N VAL A 45 5.28 -9.13 7.42
CA VAL A 45 4.78 -8.80 8.75
C VAL A 45 3.28 -8.50 8.73
N GLY A 46 2.80 -7.74 7.73
CA GLY A 46 1.37 -7.54 7.52
C GLY A 46 0.62 -8.87 7.33
N GLY A 47 1.16 -9.80 6.55
CA GLY A 47 0.60 -11.14 6.35
C GLY A 47 0.56 -11.99 7.62
N VAL A 48 1.65 -12.01 8.40
CA VAL A 48 1.73 -12.75 9.67
C VAL A 48 0.75 -12.19 10.69
N LEU A 49 0.67 -10.86 10.84
CA LEU A 49 -0.29 -10.23 11.75
C LEU A 49 -1.74 -10.54 11.35
N LEU A 50 -2.07 -10.44 10.06
CA LEU A 50 -3.39 -10.79 9.57
C LEU A 50 -3.72 -12.28 9.82
N HIS A 51 -2.75 -13.17 9.64
CA HIS A 51 -2.89 -14.59 9.93
C HIS A 51 -3.13 -14.85 11.43
N ILE A 52 -2.39 -14.18 12.32
CA ILE A 52 -2.57 -14.29 13.77
C ILE A 52 -3.97 -13.78 14.16
N CYS A 53 -4.39 -12.61 13.67
CA CYS A 53 -5.74 -12.07 13.91
C CYS A 53 -6.83 -13.04 13.46
N TRP A 54 -6.64 -13.73 12.34
CA TRP A 54 -7.54 -14.78 11.87
C TRP A 54 -7.60 -15.97 12.83
N LYS A 55 -6.44 -16.47 13.28
CA LYS A 55 -6.36 -17.59 14.24
C LYS A 55 -6.94 -17.25 15.61
N LEU A 56 -6.88 -15.99 16.02
CA LEU A 56 -7.50 -15.47 17.24
C LEU A 56 -9.01 -15.21 17.11
N GLY A 57 -9.58 -15.37 15.91
CA GLY A 57 -10.99 -15.09 15.64
C GLY A 57 -11.35 -13.61 15.64
N TRP A 58 -10.36 -12.71 15.57
CA TRP A 58 -10.60 -11.27 15.47
C TRP A 58 -11.02 -10.86 14.06
N VAL A 59 -10.64 -11.65 13.06
CA VAL A 59 -10.95 -11.42 11.65
C VAL A 59 -11.44 -12.72 11.02
N GLU A 60 -12.49 -12.64 10.23
CA GLU A 60 -12.99 -13.75 9.42
C GLU A 60 -12.32 -13.70 8.04
N ILE A 61 -11.58 -14.76 7.69
CA ILE A 61 -11.00 -14.98 6.36
C ILE A 61 -11.68 -16.22 5.79
N ASN A 62 -12.40 -16.05 4.69
CA ASN A 62 -13.26 -17.05 4.05
C ASN A 62 -12.69 -17.54 2.71
N CYS A 63 -11.38 -17.42 2.48
CA CYS A 63 -10.64 -17.99 1.34
C CYS A 63 -10.64 -19.53 1.31
N SER A 64 -11.77 -20.16 0.99
CA SER A 64 -11.88 -21.63 1.04
C SER A 64 -11.71 -22.32 -0.31
N SER A 65 -11.91 -21.62 -1.44
CA SER A 65 -11.81 -22.22 -2.77
C SER A 65 -10.47 -21.90 -3.44
N ARG A 66 -9.78 -22.94 -3.93
CA ARG A 66 -8.57 -22.77 -4.76
C ARG A 66 -8.87 -22.02 -6.06
N ALA A 67 -10.08 -22.17 -6.59
CA ALA A 67 -10.50 -21.48 -7.80
C ALA A 67 -10.54 -19.96 -7.59
N ASP A 68 -11.03 -19.51 -6.43
CA ASP A 68 -11.10 -18.09 -6.09
C ASP A 68 -9.69 -17.49 -5.96
N ILE A 69 -8.77 -18.21 -5.30
CA ILE A 69 -7.36 -17.81 -5.17
C ILE A 69 -6.70 -17.69 -6.55
N VAL A 70 -6.86 -18.71 -7.41
CA VAL A 70 -6.26 -18.71 -8.75
C VAL A 70 -6.85 -17.58 -9.62
N SER A 71 -8.16 -17.33 -9.50
CA SER A 71 -8.82 -16.24 -10.22
C SER A 71 -8.31 -14.85 -9.78
N TRP A 72 -7.82 -14.73 -8.54
CA TRP A 72 -7.30 -13.49 -7.98
C TRP A 72 -5.82 -13.22 -8.30
N LEU A 73 -5.07 -14.21 -8.79
CA LEU A 73 -3.64 -14.05 -9.10
C LEU A 73 -3.30 -12.87 -10.03
N PRO A 74 -4.09 -12.54 -11.08
CA PRO A 74 -3.85 -11.34 -11.89
C PRO A 74 -3.91 -10.05 -11.08
N ALA A 75 -4.84 -9.94 -10.11
CA ALA A 75 -4.92 -8.81 -9.20
C ALA A 75 -3.68 -8.74 -8.28
N SER A 76 -3.26 -9.89 -7.75
CA SER A 76 -2.05 -9.96 -6.94
C SER A 76 -0.79 -9.56 -7.73
N ALA A 77 -0.71 -9.86 -9.03
CA ALA A 77 0.37 -9.36 -9.89
C ALA A 77 0.36 -7.83 -10.01
N PHE A 78 -0.81 -7.22 -10.22
CA PHE A 78 -0.93 -5.75 -10.18
C PHE A 78 -0.56 -5.18 -8.81
N PHE A 79 -0.92 -5.84 -7.71
CA PHE A 79 -0.56 -5.44 -6.36
C PHE A 79 0.97 -5.43 -6.14
N VAL A 80 1.68 -6.44 -6.64
CA VAL A 80 3.16 -6.44 -6.63
C VAL A 80 3.70 -5.23 -7.40
N GLY A 81 3.13 -4.95 -8.59
CA GLY A 81 3.48 -3.79 -9.40
C GLY A 81 3.23 -2.45 -8.69
N ILE A 82 2.09 -2.29 -8.02
CA ILE A 82 1.73 -1.11 -7.22
C ILE A 82 2.81 -0.83 -6.18
N ILE A 83 3.18 -1.84 -5.38
CA ILE A 83 4.17 -1.66 -4.32
C ILE A 83 5.55 -1.37 -4.92
N TYR A 84 5.99 -2.17 -5.89
CA TYR A 84 7.33 -2.03 -6.47
C TYR A 84 7.52 -0.68 -7.16
N ALA A 85 6.64 -0.36 -8.11
CA ALA A 85 6.68 0.91 -8.84
C ALA A 85 6.41 2.10 -7.90
N GLY A 86 5.53 1.92 -6.90
CA GLY A 86 5.23 2.92 -5.90
C GLY A 86 6.44 3.34 -5.10
N SER A 87 7.23 2.41 -4.55
CA SER A 87 8.44 2.80 -3.82
C SER A 87 9.54 3.34 -4.73
N ARG A 88 9.67 2.85 -5.98
CA ARG A 88 10.63 3.42 -6.94
C ARG A 88 10.27 4.86 -7.30
N GLY A 89 9.00 5.15 -7.55
CA GLY A 89 8.49 6.49 -7.79
C GLY A 89 8.65 7.39 -6.56
N LEU A 90 8.22 6.91 -5.39
CA LEU A 90 8.30 7.66 -4.13
C LEU A 90 9.74 7.98 -3.72
N SER A 91 10.70 7.08 -3.99
CA SER A 91 12.12 7.33 -3.69
C SER A 91 12.66 8.56 -4.43
N ARG A 92 12.18 8.80 -5.65
CA ARG A 92 12.64 9.86 -6.54
C ARG A 92 11.81 11.13 -6.41
N LEU A 93 10.50 11.01 -6.56
CA LEU A 93 9.59 12.16 -6.59
C LEU A 93 9.32 12.73 -5.18
N PRO A 94 9.13 14.05 -5.05
CA PRO A 94 8.56 14.65 -3.85
C PRO A 94 7.20 14.05 -3.51
N ILE A 95 6.89 13.90 -2.21
CA ILE A 95 5.64 13.28 -1.74
C ILE A 95 4.39 13.95 -2.35
N PRO A 96 4.27 15.29 -2.42
CA PRO A 96 3.08 15.93 -3.01
C PRO A 96 2.88 15.61 -4.49
N ILE A 97 3.97 15.49 -5.25
CA ILE A 97 3.93 15.13 -6.68
C ILE A 97 3.50 13.67 -6.82
N PHE A 98 4.11 12.77 -6.04
CA PHE A 98 3.76 11.35 -6.05
C PHE A 98 2.29 11.11 -5.69
N LEU A 99 1.77 11.77 -4.64
CA LEU A 99 0.37 11.61 -4.20
C LEU A 99 -0.63 12.14 -5.23
N THR A 100 -0.31 13.24 -5.90
CA THR A 100 -1.15 13.76 -6.99
C THR A 100 -1.22 12.78 -8.16
N LEU A 101 -0.08 12.20 -8.58
CA LEU A 101 -0.04 11.16 -9.61
C LEU A 101 -0.74 9.87 -9.18
N HIS A 102 -0.62 9.49 -7.89
CA HIS A 102 -1.32 8.34 -7.31
C HIS A 102 -2.85 8.50 -7.41
N ASN A 103 -3.37 9.69 -7.08
CA ASN A 103 -4.80 9.98 -7.17
C ASN A 103 -5.33 9.92 -8.61
N ALA A 104 -4.48 10.19 -9.60
CA ALA A 104 -4.83 10.04 -11.01
C ALA A 104 -5.04 8.58 -11.46
N SER A 105 -4.77 7.58 -10.61
CA SER A 105 -5.19 6.19 -10.85
C SER A 105 -6.70 6.04 -11.08
N GLU A 106 -7.52 6.94 -10.53
CA GLU A 106 -8.96 6.97 -10.80
C GLU A 106 -9.29 7.26 -12.26
N VAL A 107 -8.42 7.98 -12.98
CA VAL A 107 -8.58 8.21 -14.43
C VAL A 107 -8.48 6.87 -15.17
N VAL A 108 -7.50 6.05 -14.83
CA VAL A 108 -7.32 4.70 -15.42
C VAL A 108 -8.53 3.82 -15.09
N THR A 109 -8.95 3.79 -13.82
CA THR A 109 -10.14 3.05 -13.39
C THR A 109 -11.38 3.45 -14.21
N TYR A 110 -11.61 4.75 -14.36
CA TYR A 110 -12.73 5.30 -15.12
C TYR A 110 -12.66 4.91 -16.60
N LEU A 111 -11.49 5.05 -17.24
CA LEU A 111 -11.30 4.71 -18.66
C LEU A 111 -11.58 3.23 -18.93
N ILE A 112 -11.02 2.33 -18.11
CA ILE A 112 -11.24 0.89 -18.26
C ILE A 112 -12.73 0.55 -18.03
N GLN A 113 -13.37 1.11 -17.00
CA GLN A 113 -14.81 0.87 -16.75
C GLN A 113 -15.68 1.36 -17.90
N ARG A 114 -15.36 2.52 -18.47
CA ARG A 114 -16.10 3.08 -19.60
C ARG A 114 -15.91 2.26 -20.88
N ILE A 115 -14.68 1.81 -21.16
CA ILE A 115 -14.36 1.08 -22.40
C ILE A 115 -14.85 -0.37 -22.34
N PHE A 116 -14.52 -1.11 -21.27
CA PHE A 116 -14.79 -2.55 -21.19
C PHE A 116 -16.18 -2.87 -20.62
N TYR A 117 -16.62 -2.14 -19.60
CA TYR A 117 -17.88 -2.43 -18.90
C TYR A 117 -19.04 -1.54 -19.38
N ARG A 118 -18.77 -0.57 -20.27
CA ARG A 118 -19.75 0.41 -20.78
C ARG A 118 -20.58 1.07 -19.68
N GLU A 119 -19.97 1.25 -18.50
CA GLU A 119 -20.65 1.77 -17.32
C GLU A 119 -20.99 3.25 -17.52
N GLN A 120 -22.27 3.60 -17.42
CA GLN A 120 -22.69 5.00 -17.46
C GLN A 120 -22.23 5.70 -16.19
N SER A 121 -21.59 6.86 -16.34
CA SER A 121 -21.07 7.64 -15.22
C SER A 121 -21.79 8.97 -15.11
N SER A 122 -22.03 9.41 -13.88
CA SER A 122 -22.61 10.72 -13.62
C SER A 122 -21.68 11.84 -14.09
N TYR A 123 -22.26 13.00 -14.40
CA TYR A 123 -21.51 14.20 -14.77
C TYR A 123 -20.53 14.65 -13.68
N ILE A 124 -20.87 14.44 -12.40
CA ILE A 124 -19.99 14.74 -11.25
C ILE A 124 -18.73 13.88 -11.32
N ARG A 125 -18.86 12.57 -11.57
CA ARG A 125 -17.72 11.65 -11.68
C ARG A 125 -16.82 12.02 -12.86
N LEU A 126 -17.40 12.38 -14.00
CA LEU A 126 -16.65 12.86 -15.15
C LEU A 126 -15.86 14.13 -14.82
N CYS A 127 -16.49 15.10 -14.14
CA CYS A 127 -15.83 16.33 -13.70
C CYS A 127 -14.65 16.04 -12.77
N SER A 128 -14.83 15.18 -11.75
CA SER A 128 -13.75 14.79 -10.84
C SER A 128 -12.58 14.13 -11.57
N VAL A 129 -12.85 13.21 -12.50
CA VAL A 129 -11.81 12.53 -13.30
C VAL A 129 -11.08 13.53 -14.20
N ALA A 130 -11.79 14.48 -14.80
CA ALA A 130 -11.17 15.53 -15.61
C ALA A 130 -10.23 16.42 -14.76
N LEU A 131 -10.65 16.82 -13.56
CA LEU A 131 -9.82 17.59 -12.64
C LEU A 131 -8.55 16.82 -12.23
N LEU A 132 -8.66 15.52 -11.93
CA LEU A 132 -7.51 14.67 -11.62
C LEU A 132 -6.54 14.55 -12.80
N LEU A 133 -7.08 14.40 -14.01
CA LEU A 133 -6.28 14.33 -15.25
C LEU A 133 -5.52 15.65 -15.50
N VAL A 134 -6.20 16.80 -15.36
CA VAL A 134 -5.59 18.12 -15.51
C VAL A 134 -4.51 18.30 -14.44
N SER A 135 -4.81 17.98 -13.18
CA SER A 135 -3.85 18.09 -12.08
C SER A 135 -2.58 17.27 -12.35
N ALA A 136 -2.73 16.00 -12.75
CA ALA A 136 -1.58 15.15 -13.08
C ALA A 136 -0.80 15.62 -14.32
N GLY A 137 -1.51 16.09 -15.35
CA GLY A 137 -0.91 16.58 -16.59
C GLY A 137 -0.14 17.90 -16.45
N CYS A 138 -0.54 18.77 -15.51
CA CYS A 138 0.15 20.02 -15.24
C CYS A 138 1.45 19.85 -14.44
N LEU A 139 1.64 18.73 -13.72
CA LEU A 139 2.81 18.53 -12.86
C LEU A 139 4.16 18.55 -13.60
N PRO A 140 4.37 17.77 -14.69
CA PRO A 140 5.66 17.76 -15.39
C PRO A 140 6.09 19.13 -15.92
N ILE A 141 5.13 20.02 -16.20
CA ILE A 141 5.37 21.34 -16.76
C ILE A 141 5.89 22.33 -15.70
N HIS A 142 5.47 22.14 -14.44
CA HIS A 142 5.76 23.07 -13.35
C HIS A 142 6.72 22.49 -12.31
N ASP A 143 7.14 21.23 -12.45
CA ASP A 143 8.10 20.60 -11.55
C ASP A 143 9.54 21.06 -11.86
N GLN A 144 10.10 21.87 -10.96
CA GLN A 144 11.49 22.31 -11.06
C GLN A 144 12.50 21.17 -10.88
N GLN A 145 12.10 20.04 -10.28
CA GLN A 145 12.93 18.87 -10.01
C GLN A 145 12.50 17.67 -10.87
N PHE A 146 12.19 17.92 -12.13
CA PHE A 146 11.69 16.90 -13.04
C PHE A 146 12.65 15.70 -13.17
N ASP A 147 12.22 14.55 -12.66
CA ASP A 147 12.94 13.28 -12.72
C ASP A 147 12.18 12.29 -13.62
N VAL A 148 12.70 12.07 -14.83
CA VAL A 148 12.12 11.17 -15.83
C VAL A 148 11.88 9.76 -15.29
N ASP A 149 12.86 9.20 -14.55
CA ASP A 149 12.71 7.87 -13.97
C ASP A 149 11.61 7.88 -12.91
N GLY A 150 11.55 8.94 -12.09
CA GLY A 150 10.52 9.12 -11.07
C GLY A 150 9.11 9.10 -11.67
N TYR A 151 8.87 9.91 -12.70
CA TYR A 151 7.60 9.97 -13.41
C TYR A 151 7.27 8.67 -14.16
N PHE A 152 8.27 7.99 -14.75
CA PHE A 152 8.10 6.68 -15.38
C PHE A 152 7.60 5.63 -14.37
N TRP A 153 8.23 5.52 -13.20
CA TRP A 153 7.78 4.60 -12.15
C TRP A 153 6.41 4.99 -11.59
N ALA A 154 6.12 6.29 -11.45
CA ALA A 154 4.81 6.77 -11.03
C ALA A 154 3.70 6.43 -12.06
N LEU A 155 4.02 6.46 -13.37
CA LEU A 155 3.11 6.03 -14.43
C LEU A 155 2.82 4.52 -14.37
N ILE A 156 3.83 3.69 -14.14
CA ILE A 156 3.59 2.26 -13.93
C ILE A 156 2.70 2.05 -12.69
N HIS A 157 3.00 2.74 -11.59
CA HIS A 157 2.23 2.66 -10.35
C HIS A 157 0.76 3.05 -10.56
N LEU A 158 0.47 4.16 -11.26
CA LEU A 158 -0.90 4.61 -11.49
C LEU A 158 -1.68 3.65 -12.40
N ILE A 159 -1.04 3.05 -13.41
CA ILE A 159 -1.65 2.04 -14.29
C ILE A 159 -1.98 0.78 -13.48
N CYS A 160 -1.01 0.24 -12.73
CA CYS A 160 -1.24 -0.94 -11.89
C CYS A 160 -2.33 -0.68 -10.84
N SER A 161 -2.34 0.49 -10.21
CA SER A 161 -3.34 0.91 -9.22
C SER A 161 -4.75 0.97 -9.83
N GLY A 162 -4.88 1.58 -11.01
CA GLY A 162 -6.16 1.63 -11.73
C GLY A 162 -6.66 0.25 -12.14
N CYS A 163 -5.79 -0.58 -12.74
CA CYS A 163 -6.13 -1.95 -13.12
C CYS A 163 -6.56 -2.81 -11.92
N TYR A 164 -5.84 -2.71 -10.79
CA TYR A 164 -6.17 -3.41 -9.55
C TYR A 164 -7.55 -3.01 -9.03
N LYS A 165 -7.87 -1.71 -8.98
CA LYS A 165 -9.19 -1.21 -8.55
C LYS A 165 -10.33 -1.73 -9.43
N VAL A 166 -10.11 -1.80 -10.75
CA VAL A 166 -11.11 -2.37 -11.67
C VAL A 166 -11.31 -3.86 -11.39
N PHE A 167 -10.22 -4.61 -11.25
CA PHE A 167 -10.28 -6.04 -10.98
C PHE A 167 -10.99 -6.33 -9.65
N GLN A 168 -10.67 -5.57 -8.61
CA GLN A 168 -11.34 -5.61 -7.31
C GLN A 168 -12.84 -5.33 -7.44
N LYS A 169 -13.24 -4.31 -8.21
CA LYS A 169 -14.66 -4.01 -8.44
C LYS A 169 -15.38 -5.12 -9.19
N SER A 170 -14.76 -5.70 -10.23
CA SER A 170 -15.37 -6.79 -10.99
C SER A 170 -15.54 -8.07 -10.17
N HIS A 171 -14.62 -8.33 -9.24
CA HIS A 171 -14.68 -9.47 -8.32
C HIS A 171 -15.44 -9.16 -7.02
N LYS A 172 -16.02 -7.96 -6.85
CA LYS A 172 -16.86 -7.65 -5.69
C LYS A 172 -18.18 -8.45 -5.68
N SER A 173 -18.54 -9.07 -6.80
CA SER A 173 -19.61 -10.07 -6.90
C SER A 173 -19.16 -11.49 -6.52
N SER A 174 -17.85 -11.74 -6.42
CA SER A 174 -17.30 -12.99 -5.88
C SER A 174 -17.34 -12.96 -4.35
N LEU A 175 -17.38 -14.13 -3.70
CA LEU A 175 -17.46 -14.29 -2.25
C LEU A 175 -16.23 -13.77 -1.47
N LEU A 176 -15.21 -13.25 -2.16
CA LEU A 176 -13.97 -12.77 -1.54
C LEU A 176 -14.17 -11.41 -0.86
N SER A 177 -14.07 -11.40 0.46
CA SER A 177 -14.03 -10.16 1.24
C SER A 177 -12.77 -9.33 0.96
N ASP A 178 -12.76 -8.05 1.36
CA ASP A 178 -11.57 -7.20 1.23
C ASP A 178 -10.36 -7.79 2.02
N LEU A 179 -10.63 -8.51 3.11
CA LEU A 179 -9.61 -9.17 3.94
C LEU A 179 -9.05 -10.43 3.27
N ASP A 180 -9.90 -11.19 2.59
CA ASP A 180 -9.53 -12.34 1.77
C ASP A 180 -8.57 -11.93 0.64
N GLN A 181 -8.94 -10.88 -0.09
CA GLN A 181 -8.12 -10.30 -1.16
C GLN A 181 -6.75 -9.84 -0.64
N GLN A 182 -6.74 -9.16 0.52
CA GLN A 182 -5.51 -8.68 1.13
C GLN A 182 -4.61 -9.82 1.61
N TYR A 183 -5.20 -10.87 2.18
CA TYR A 183 -4.48 -12.06 2.62
C TYR A 183 -3.82 -12.77 1.43
N ILE A 184 -4.55 -12.97 0.33
CA ILE A 184 -4.01 -13.57 -0.90
C ILE A 184 -2.87 -12.70 -1.47
N ASN A 185 -3.04 -11.38 -1.50
CA ASN A 185 -2.02 -10.45 -1.99
C ASN A 185 -0.74 -10.51 -1.17
N TYR A 186 -0.83 -10.56 0.16
CA TYR A 186 0.31 -10.70 1.05
C TYR A 186 1.01 -12.05 0.86
N PHE A 187 0.23 -13.14 0.80
CA PHE A 187 0.79 -14.47 0.55
C PHE A 187 1.49 -14.56 -0.81
N PHE A 188 0.86 -14.07 -1.89
CA PHE A 188 1.46 -14.08 -3.21
C PHE A 188 2.74 -13.24 -3.26
N ARG A 189 2.72 -12.05 -2.65
CA ARG A 189 3.89 -11.17 -2.59
C ARG A 189 5.04 -11.80 -1.81
N THR A 190 4.80 -12.43 -0.67
CA THR A 190 5.86 -13.08 0.12
C THR A 190 6.46 -14.25 -0.65
N VAL A 191 5.65 -15.05 -1.35
CA VAL A 191 6.14 -16.13 -2.22
C VAL A 191 7.02 -15.58 -3.35
N CYS A 192 6.56 -14.58 -4.10
CA CYS A 192 7.38 -13.94 -5.15
C CYS A 192 8.67 -13.32 -4.61
N TRP A 193 8.65 -12.81 -3.38
CA TRP A 193 9.82 -12.22 -2.74
C TRP A 193 10.85 -13.27 -2.32
N LEU A 194 10.42 -14.40 -1.77
CA LEU A 194 11.30 -15.51 -1.36
C LEU A 194 12.06 -16.11 -2.55
N GLU A 195 11.45 -16.09 -3.74
CA GLU A 195 12.07 -16.58 -4.97
C GLU A 195 13.17 -15.63 -5.50
N HIS A 196 13.12 -14.35 -5.11
CA HIS A 196 14.00 -13.31 -5.65
C HIS A 196 15.40 -13.32 -5.02
N SER A 197 16.44 -13.24 -5.86
CA SER A 197 17.87 -13.34 -5.52
C SER A 197 18.40 -12.37 -4.45
N GLN A 198 17.68 -11.28 -4.20
CA GLN A 198 18.07 -10.23 -3.24
C GLN A 198 18.04 -10.71 -1.78
N LEU A 199 17.12 -11.61 -1.41
CA LEU A 199 17.10 -12.20 -0.06
C LEU A 199 18.34 -13.07 0.19
N LYS A 200 18.74 -13.85 -0.82
CA LYS A 200 19.95 -14.68 -0.77
C LYS A 200 21.23 -13.85 -0.70
N LEU A 201 21.24 -12.66 -1.33
CA LEU A 201 22.35 -11.73 -1.28
C LEU A 201 22.46 -11.03 0.09
N PHE A 202 21.33 -10.63 0.69
CA PHE A 202 21.26 -10.00 2.00
C PHE A 202 21.75 -10.93 3.13
N LEU A 203 21.34 -12.20 3.13
CA LEU A 203 21.82 -13.20 4.12
C LEU A 203 23.33 -13.44 4.05
N ARG A 204 24.01 -12.98 2.99
CA ARG A 204 25.45 -13.15 2.79
C ARG A 204 26.28 -11.96 3.27
N THR A 205 25.66 -10.83 3.62
CA THR A 205 26.36 -9.59 3.98
C THR A 205 26.24 -9.28 5.49
N PRO A 206 27.33 -9.33 6.28
CA PRO A 206 27.26 -9.14 7.74
C PRO A 206 26.98 -7.68 8.16
N ARG A 207 27.26 -6.69 7.30
CA ARG A 207 27.03 -5.27 7.61
C ARG A 207 25.54 -4.86 7.55
N SER A 208 24.67 -5.71 7.00
CA SER A 208 23.25 -5.41 6.82
C SER A 208 22.37 -5.86 7.99
N GLU A 209 22.88 -6.69 8.90
CA GLU A 209 22.16 -7.15 10.10
C GLU A 209 21.92 -6.02 11.10
N ALA A 210 22.91 -5.15 11.36
CA ALA A 210 22.78 -4.04 12.31
C ALA A 210 21.75 -2.97 11.88
N SER A 211 21.68 -2.63 10.58
CA SER A 211 20.63 -1.75 10.05
C SER A 211 19.25 -2.43 10.00
N PHE A 212 19.21 -3.75 9.93
CA PHE A 212 17.98 -4.51 9.95
C PHE A 212 17.43 -4.64 11.37
N GLU A 213 18.28 -4.88 12.38
CA GLU A 213 17.89 -4.87 13.79
C GLU A 213 17.34 -3.52 14.25
N SER A 214 17.93 -2.40 13.82
CA SER A 214 17.37 -1.08 14.14
C SER A 214 16.00 -0.86 13.48
N THR A 215 15.81 -1.38 12.26
CA THR A 215 14.52 -1.33 11.54
C THR A 215 13.49 -2.25 12.20
N PHE A 216 13.94 -3.39 12.73
CA PHE A 216 13.14 -4.40 13.44
C PHE A 216 12.66 -3.89 14.80
N SER A 217 13.56 -3.31 15.60
CA SER A 217 13.25 -2.75 16.93
C SER A 217 12.31 -1.55 16.86
N ALA A 218 12.50 -0.68 15.86
CA ALA A 218 11.56 0.41 15.59
C ALA A 218 10.16 -0.13 15.18
N PHE A 219 10.10 -1.30 14.53
CA PHE A 219 8.85 -1.93 14.14
C PHE A 219 8.07 -2.53 15.33
N GLU A 220 8.74 -3.21 16.27
CA GLU A 220 8.07 -3.78 17.45
C GLU A 220 7.47 -2.70 18.38
N VAL A 221 8.23 -1.65 18.66
CA VAL A 221 7.85 -0.63 19.67
C VAL A 221 6.74 0.31 19.17
N PHE A 222 6.75 0.66 17.88
CA PHE A 222 5.88 1.71 17.34
C PHE A 222 4.70 1.20 16.50
N TYR A 223 4.64 -0.12 16.21
CA TYR A 223 3.65 -0.68 15.31
C TYR A 223 2.89 -1.83 15.93
N PHE A 224 3.59 -2.81 16.50
CA PHE A 224 2.92 -3.97 17.12
C PHE A 224 2.07 -3.53 18.30
N TRP A 225 2.61 -2.69 19.20
CA TRP A 225 1.93 -2.28 20.42
C TRP A 225 0.76 -1.30 20.19
N PRO A 226 0.88 -0.24 19.35
CA PRO A 226 -0.24 0.66 19.08
C PRO A 226 -1.33 0.04 18.20
N LEU A 227 -0.98 -0.83 17.23
CA LEU A 227 -1.96 -1.56 16.41
C LEU A 227 -2.73 -2.57 17.26
N LEU A 228 -2.03 -3.30 18.13
CA LEU A 228 -2.64 -4.18 19.14
C LEU A 228 -3.53 -3.36 20.09
N HIS A 229 -3.10 -2.18 20.54
CA HIS A 229 -3.91 -1.30 21.36
C HIS A 229 -5.15 -0.76 20.64
N ILE A 230 -5.06 -0.37 19.36
CA ILE A 230 -6.21 0.10 18.57
C ILE A 230 -7.19 -1.05 18.31
N LEU A 231 -6.69 -2.24 17.96
CA LEU A 231 -7.49 -3.45 17.77
C LEU A 231 -8.18 -3.88 19.08
N LEU A 232 -7.50 -3.80 20.22
CA LEU A 232 -8.05 -4.12 21.54
C LEU A 232 -9.00 -3.03 22.07
N ALA A 233 -8.77 -1.75 21.74
CA ALA A 233 -9.58 -0.63 22.24
C ALA A 233 -10.85 -0.35 21.40
N THR A 234 -10.95 -0.89 20.18
CA THR A 234 -12.06 -0.58 19.27
C THR A 234 -12.84 -1.81 18.80
N SER A 235 -13.51 -2.48 19.74
CA SER A 235 -14.50 -3.55 19.50
C SER A 235 -15.75 -3.12 18.69
N SER A 236 -15.78 -1.92 18.12
CA SER A 236 -17.00 -1.30 17.59
C SER A 236 -16.80 -0.42 16.34
N VAL A 237 -15.70 -0.63 15.58
CA VAL A 237 -15.47 0.04 14.29
C VAL A 237 -15.64 -0.97 13.15
N PRO A 238 -16.38 -0.65 12.08
CA PRO A 238 -16.62 -1.58 10.97
C PRO A 238 -15.32 -1.95 10.25
N TRP A 239 -15.06 -3.25 10.11
CA TRP A 239 -13.79 -3.85 9.65
C TRP A 239 -13.31 -3.43 8.25
N ASN A 240 -14.22 -2.98 7.39
CA ASN A 240 -13.88 -2.41 6.07
C ASN A 240 -12.94 -1.19 6.23
N PHE A 241 -13.06 -0.46 7.35
CA PHE A 241 -12.20 0.68 7.71
C PHE A 241 -10.84 0.24 8.28
N LEU A 242 -10.81 -0.85 9.06
CA LEU A 242 -9.58 -1.43 9.58
C LEU A 242 -8.73 -2.03 8.45
N SER A 243 -9.32 -2.58 7.38
CA SER A 243 -8.56 -3.09 6.22
C SER A 243 -7.81 -1.98 5.46
N SER A 244 -8.46 -0.82 5.28
CA SER A 244 -7.86 0.36 4.63
C SER A 244 -6.76 0.98 5.50
N ILE A 245 -6.97 1.02 6.82
CA ILE A 245 -5.90 1.33 7.78
C ILE A 245 -4.79 0.29 7.69
N PHE A 246 -5.07 -1.01 7.70
CA PHE A 246 -4.05 -2.07 7.68
C PHE A 246 -3.15 -1.99 6.42
N ILE A 247 -3.74 -1.69 5.26
CA ILE A 247 -3.03 -1.50 3.98
C ILE A 247 -2.15 -0.24 3.99
N HIS A 248 -2.59 0.83 4.66
CA HIS A 248 -1.85 2.10 4.73
C HIS A 248 -1.04 2.31 6.00
N PHE A 249 -1.17 1.48 7.04
CA PHE A 249 -0.52 1.58 8.34
C PHE A 249 0.71 0.69 8.45
N THR A 250 0.67 -0.50 7.84
CA THR A 250 1.81 -1.45 7.84
C THR A 250 3.07 -0.82 7.26
N VAL A 251 2.89 0.15 6.39
CA VAL A 251 3.97 0.70 5.60
C VAL A 251 4.49 2.00 6.27
N ALA A 252 3.90 2.47 7.39
CA ALA A 252 3.76 3.90 7.58
C ALA A 252 4.52 4.71 8.63
N VAL A 253 5.13 4.12 9.64
CA VAL A 253 5.60 4.93 10.79
C VAL A 253 7.01 4.52 11.20
N VAL A 254 7.96 4.44 10.26
CA VAL A 254 9.35 3.97 10.51
C VAL A 254 10.24 5.08 11.11
N PRO A 255 10.15 6.37 10.76
CA PRO A 255 11.21 7.32 11.13
C PRO A 255 10.81 8.39 12.14
N VAL A 256 9.65 8.33 12.79
CA VAL A 256 9.39 9.22 13.94
C VAL A 256 10.35 8.91 15.12
N VAL A 257 10.97 7.74 15.11
CA VAL A 257 11.80 7.21 16.20
C VAL A 257 13.28 7.55 16.07
N PHE A 258 13.78 7.79 14.86
CA PHE A 258 15.19 8.18 14.66
C PHE A 258 15.52 9.53 15.32
N LEU A 259 14.50 10.33 15.68
CA LEU A 259 14.67 11.60 16.41
C LEU A 259 14.98 11.44 17.90
N VAL A 260 14.88 10.24 18.49
CA VAL A 260 15.17 10.02 19.93
C VAL A 260 16.45 9.19 20.15
N SER A 261 17.15 8.80 19.09
CA SER A 261 18.35 7.94 19.18
C SER A 261 19.54 8.39 18.33
N CYS A 262 19.57 9.65 17.90
CA CYS A 262 20.78 10.35 17.47
C CYS A 262 21.06 11.53 18.40
#